data_AF-A0A3A2P4Y7-F1
#
_entry.id   AF-A0A3A2P4Y7-F1
#
_cell.length_a   1.000
_cell.length_b   1.000
_cell.length_c   1.000
_cell.angle_alpha   90.00
_cell.angle_beta   90.00
_cell.angle_gamma   90.00
#
_symmetry.space_group_name_H-M   'P 1'
#
loop_
_entity.id
_entity.type
_entity.pdbx_description
1 polymer ?
#
loop_
_entity_poly.entity_id
_entity_poly.type
_entity_poly.pdbx_seq_one_letter_code
_entity_poly.pdbx_strand_id
1 'polypeptide(L)'
;MDFHKEVEKTFKGYEQKYQLMLTKIDNNEVAFIGKNYALGIGWSTDGIDWHYFKLDNSMLCKFSLDNLLNAKLTHIERDGLFPSKTICEKIINELIICERVFNNHFQELLRGETLSDYGNKEFVSNLEKSIIERELLTR
;
A
#
# COMPACT_ATOMS: atom_id res chain seq x y z
N MET A 1 -4.97 -9.51 15.03
CA MET A 1 -5.51 -9.72 13.68
C MET A 1 -4.40 -10.29 12.82
N ASP A 2 -4.71 -11.15 11.85
CA ASP A 2 -3.73 -11.61 10.87
C ASP A 2 -3.73 -10.63 9.68
N PHE A 3 -2.94 -9.55 9.80
CA PHE A 3 -3.00 -8.43 8.87
C PHE A 3 -2.69 -8.84 7.42
N HIS A 4 -1.71 -9.71 7.23
CA HIS A 4 -1.38 -10.23 5.91
C HIS A 4 -2.58 -10.91 5.23
N LYS A 5 -3.32 -11.74 5.96
CA LYS A 5 -4.53 -12.39 5.42
C LYS A 5 -5.64 -11.40 5.09
N GLU A 6 -5.84 -10.37 5.91
CA GLU A 6 -6.85 -9.34 5.62
C GLU A 6 -6.49 -8.53 4.37
N VAL A 7 -5.21 -8.21 4.17
CA VAL A 7 -4.73 -7.57 2.94
C VAL A 7 -4.91 -8.49 1.73
N GLU A 8 -4.47 -9.76 1.82
CA GLU A 8 -4.64 -10.75 0.75
C GLU A 8 -6.09 -10.90 0.32
N LYS A 9 -7.01 -10.97 1.30
CA LYS A 9 -8.44 -11.08 1.06
C LYS A 9 -9.03 -9.82 0.43
N THR A 10 -8.64 -8.64 0.90
CA THR A 10 -9.20 -7.36 0.43
C THR A 10 -8.74 -7.04 -0.98
N PHE A 11 -7.46 -7.24 -1.27
CA PHE A 11 -6.83 -6.93 -2.55
C PHE A 11 -6.76 -8.16 -3.48
N LYS A 12 -7.76 -9.04 -3.36
CA LYS A 12 -7.78 -10.31 -4.08
C LYS A 12 -7.67 -10.07 -5.59
N GLY A 13 -6.68 -10.73 -6.20
CA GLY A 13 -6.43 -10.66 -7.65
C GLY A 13 -5.43 -9.58 -8.07
N TYR A 14 -4.94 -8.73 -7.15
CA TYR A 14 -3.90 -7.74 -7.46
C TYR A 14 -2.61 -8.41 -7.96
N GLU A 15 -2.21 -9.53 -7.35
CA GLU A 15 -1.03 -10.28 -7.76
C GLU A 15 -1.08 -10.70 -9.25
N GLN A 16 -2.25 -11.17 -9.71
CA GLN A 16 -2.43 -11.59 -11.09
C GLN A 16 -2.64 -10.40 -12.04
N LYS A 17 -3.52 -9.46 -11.68
CA LYS A 17 -3.92 -8.33 -12.54
C LYS A 17 -2.76 -7.38 -12.80
N TYR A 18 -1.90 -7.18 -11.80
CA TYR A 18 -0.83 -6.19 -11.82
C TYR A 18 0.57 -6.80 -11.74
N GLN A 19 0.69 -8.14 -11.76
CA GLN A 19 1.96 -8.87 -11.64
C GLN A 19 2.72 -8.51 -10.36
N LEU A 20 1.97 -8.33 -9.26
CA LEU A 20 2.49 -8.02 -7.94
C LEU A 20 2.71 -9.30 -7.13
N MET A 21 3.53 -9.22 -6.08
CA MET A 21 3.72 -10.28 -5.10
C MET A 21 3.46 -9.71 -3.71
N LEU A 22 2.46 -10.24 -2.99
CA LEU A 22 2.22 -9.83 -1.61
C LEU A 22 3.27 -10.44 -0.69
N THR A 23 3.99 -9.58 0.04
CA THR A 23 5.09 -9.98 0.92
C THR A 23 4.84 -9.44 2.32
N LYS A 24 4.96 -10.31 3.32
CA LYS A 24 4.96 -9.90 4.73
C LYS A 24 6.30 -9.23 5.08
N ILE A 25 6.26 -8.00 5.58
CA ILE A 25 7.43 -7.30 6.11
C ILE A 25 7.59 -7.64 7.59
N ASP A 26 6.54 -7.38 8.38
CA ASP A 26 6.44 -7.80 9.77
C ASP A 26 4.97 -8.08 10.17
N ASN A 27 4.64 -8.05 11.46
CA ASN A 27 3.26 -8.31 11.92
C ASN A 27 2.27 -7.17 11.60
N ASN A 28 2.80 -5.97 11.38
CA ASN A 28 2.03 -4.75 11.16
C ASN A 28 2.21 -4.17 9.76
N GLU A 29 3.13 -4.70 8.97
CA GLU A 29 3.42 -4.19 7.64
C GLU A 29 3.50 -5.31 6.60
N VAL A 30 2.94 -5.02 5.43
CA VAL A 30 3.05 -5.84 4.22
C VAL A 30 3.36 -4.96 3.03
N ALA A 31 3.87 -5.55 1.96
CA ALA A 31 4.11 -4.84 0.71
C ALA A 31 3.70 -5.67 -0.51
N PHE A 32 3.06 -5.02 -1.48
CA PHE A 32 2.96 -5.54 -2.83
C PHE A 32 4.22 -5.18 -3.61
N ILE A 33 4.99 -6.18 -3.99
CA ILE A 33 6.25 -6.02 -4.73
C ILE A 33 5.99 -6.13 -6.23
N GLY A 34 6.31 -5.07 -6.96
CA GLY A 34 6.32 -5.04 -8.42
C GLY A 34 7.73 -5.25 -9.00
N LYS A 35 7.93 -4.91 -10.27
CA LYS A 35 9.21 -5.12 -10.96
C LYS A 35 10.33 -4.21 -10.45
N ASN A 36 10.04 -2.94 -10.21
CA ASN A 36 11.01 -1.89 -9.84
C ASN A 36 10.43 -0.89 -8.82
N TYR A 37 9.33 -1.27 -8.17
CA TYR A 37 8.59 -0.48 -7.21
C TYR A 37 7.89 -1.40 -6.21
N ALA A 38 7.44 -0.86 -5.09
CA ALA A 38 6.56 -1.55 -4.16
C ALA A 38 5.50 -0.62 -3.57
N LEU A 39 4.39 -1.20 -3.12
CA LEU A 39 3.34 -0.52 -2.38
C LEU A 39 3.30 -1.12 -0.97
N GLY A 40 3.75 -0.36 0.03
CA GLY A 40 3.72 -0.77 1.43
C GLY A 40 2.43 -0.34 2.11
N ILE A 41 1.95 -1.18 3.03
CA ILE A 41 0.76 -0.96 3.84
C ILE A 41 1.15 -1.27 5.28
N GLY A 42 1.15 -0.25 6.14
CA GLY A 42 1.29 -0.40 7.58
C GLY A 42 -0.05 -0.28 8.27
N TRP A 43 -0.23 -0.92 9.42
CA TRP A 43 -1.36 -0.65 10.31
C TRP A 43 -0.91 -0.36 11.74
N SER A 44 -1.68 0.50 12.41
CA SER A 44 -1.52 0.86 13.82
C SER A 44 -2.88 1.04 14.49
N THR A 45 -2.91 1.56 15.72
CA THR A 45 -4.16 1.97 16.36
C THR A 45 -4.83 3.17 15.69
N ASP A 46 -4.04 3.96 14.96
CA ASP A 46 -4.50 5.22 14.36
C ASP A 46 -5.10 5.00 12.96
N GLY A 47 -4.80 3.88 12.31
CA GLY A 47 -5.34 3.51 11.01
C GLY A 47 -4.34 2.71 10.18
N ILE A 48 -4.49 2.78 8.86
CA ILE A 48 -3.51 2.31 7.90
C ILE A 48 -2.78 3.47 7.22
N ASP A 49 -1.49 3.26 6.95
CA ASP A 49 -0.65 4.20 6.20
C ASP A 49 -0.14 3.52 4.92
N TRP A 50 -0.10 4.27 3.83
CA TRP A 50 0.33 3.77 2.54
C TRP A 50 1.61 4.43 2.05
N HIS A 51 2.50 3.60 1.52
CA HIS A 51 3.79 4.05 1.02
C HIS A 51 4.05 3.52 -0.38
N TYR A 52 4.63 4.37 -1.22
CA TYR A 52 5.18 3.98 -2.51
C TYR A 52 6.70 3.93 -2.41
N PHE A 53 7.26 2.80 -2.84
CA PHE A 53 8.69 2.60 -2.92
C PHE A 53 9.11 2.54 -4.37
N LYS A 54 10.18 3.23 -4.72
CA LYS A 54 10.74 3.18 -6.07
C LYS A 54 12.26 3.14 -6.01
N LEU A 55 12.87 2.31 -6.86
CA LEU A 55 14.30 2.40 -7.12
C LEU A 55 14.56 3.56 -8.08
N ASP A 56 15.27 4.57 -7.60
CA ASP A 56 15.78 5.69 -8.41
C ASP A 56 17.30 5.70 -8.32
N ASN A 57 17.99 5.53 -9.46
CA ASN A 57 19.46 5.44 -9.54
C ASN A 57 20.09 4.50 -8.49
N SER A 58 19.53 3.29 -8.34
CA SER A 58 19.97 2.28 -7.36
C SER A 58 19.78 2.67 -5.89
N MET A 59 19.00 3.71 -5.60
CA MET A 59 18.58 4.09 -4.26
C MET A 59 17.08 3.86 -4.09
N LEU A 60 16.69 3.09 -3.07
CA LEU A 60 15.30 2.94 -2.71
C LEU A 60 14.77 4.22 -2.06
N CYS A 61 13.76 4.82 -2.67
CA CYS A 61 13.06 5.98 -2.17
C CYS A 61 11.66 5.58 -1.69
N LYS A 62 11.21 6.13 -0.56
CA LYS A 62 9.88 5.95 0.03
C LYS A 62 9.11 7.26 0.00
N PHE A 63 7.84 7.19 -0.37
CA PHE A 63 6.94 8.32 -0.48
C PHE A 63 5.62 7.94 0.22
N SER A 64 5.16 8.73 1.19
CA SER A 64 3.79 8.53 1.72
C SER A 64 2.77 8.86 0.63
N LEU A 65 1.72 8.05 0.59
CA LEU A 65 0.58 8.20 -0.29
C LEU A 65 -0.64 8.80 0.42
N ASP A 66 -0.59 9.06 1.73
CA ASP A 66 -1.80 9.34 2.51
C ASP A 66 -2.51 10.62 2.04
N ASN A 67 -1.76 11.69 1.79
CA ASN A 67 -2.31 12.94 1.24
C ASN A 67 -2.92 12.73 -0.15
N LEU A 68 -2.27 11.90 -0.97
CA LEU A 68 -2.71 11.61 -2.33
C LEU A 68 -4.01 10.78 -2.32
N LEU A 69 -4.08 9.74 -1.49
CA LEU A 69 -5.26 8.90 -1.31
C LEU A 69 -6.43 9.71 -0.74
N ASN A 70 -6.18 10.51 0.29
CA ASN A 70 -7.20 11.37 0.91
C ASN A 70 -7.77 12.42 -0.06
N ALA A 71 -6.95 12.94 -0.97
CA ALA A 71 -7.40 13.93 -1.96
C ALA A 71 -8.43 13.37 -2.97
N LYS A 72 -8.48 12.05 -3.17
CA LYS A 72 -9.44 11.39 -4.08
C LYS A 72 -10.58 10.67 -3.37
N LEU A 73 -10.59 10.70 -2.04
CA LEU A 73 -11.56 9.97 -1.24
C LEU A 73 -12.95 10.65 -1.30
N THR A 74 -13.92 10.01 -1.94
CA THR A 74 -15.30 10.52 -2.01
C THR A 74 -16.25 9.69 -1.13
N HIS A 75 -17.56 9.93 -1.27
CA HIS A 75 -18.57 9.09 -0.62
C HIS A 75 -18.71 7.73 -1.32
N ILE A 76 -18.35 7.62 -2.61
CA ILE A 76 -18.46 6.39 -3.40
C ILE A 76 -17.59 5.29 -2.80
N GLU A 77 -16.34 5.62 -2.43
CA GLU A 77 -15.41 4.65 -1.86
C GLU A 77 -15.87 4.16 -0.47
N ARG A 78 -16.71 4.92 0.23
CA ARG A 78 -17.26 4.58 1.54
C ARG A 78 -18.61 3.85 1.46
N ASP A 79 -19.19 3.73 0.27
CA ASP A 79 -20.55 3.21 0.12
C ASP A 79 -20.67 1.75 0.61
N GLY A 80 -21.75 1.47 1.33
CA GLY A 80 -22.01 0.15 1.93
C GLY A 80 -21.13 -0.23 3.13
N LEU A 81 -20.28 0.67 3.64
CA LEU A 81 -19.49 0.44 4.86
C LEU A 81 -20.23 0.95 6.09
N PHE A 82 -20.33 0.09 7.11
CA PHE A 82 -20.90 0.45 8.40
C PHE A 82 -19.84 1.05 9.34
N PRO A 83 -20.23 1.93 10.28
CA PRO A 83 -19.32 2.41 11.31
C PRO A 83 -18.67 1.25 12.08
N SER A 84 -17.35 1.31 12.22
CA SER A 84 -16.58 0.33 12.97
C SER A 84 -16.80 0.47 14.47
N LYS A 85 -16.86 -0.65 15.18
CA LYS A 85 -16.94 -0.74 16.65
C LYS A 85 -15.63 -1.21 17.26
N THR A 86 -14.75 -1.80 16.46
CA THR A 86 -13.44 -2.29 16.88
C THR A 86 -12.33 -1.75 15.98
N ILE A 87 -11.10 -1.77 16.48
CA ILE A 87 -9.92 -1.40 15.67
C ILE A 87 -9.78 -2.32 14.45
N CYS A 88 -10.05 -3.62 14.59
CA CYS A 88 -9.99 -4.56 13.47
C CYS A 88 -10.98 -4.18 12.35
N GLU A 89 -12.22 -3.85 12.71
CA GLU A 89 -13.23 -3.40 11.75
C GLU A 89 -12.84 -2.06 11.10
N LYS A 90 -12.23 -1.14 11.87
CA LYS A 90 -11.70 0.12 11.34
C LYS A 90 -10.64 -0.15 10.27
N ILE A 91 -9.64 -0.99 10.58
CA ILE A 91 -8.57 -1.33 9.64
C ILE A 91 -9.12 -2.03 8.39
N ILE A 92 -10.05 -2.98 8.53
CA ILE A 92 -10.67 -3.66 7.39
C ILE A 92 -11.45 -2.66 6.51
N ASN A 93 -12.22 -1.76 7.12
CA ASN A 93 -12.95 -0.72 6.37
C ASN A 93 -11.98 0.20 5.62
N GLU A 94 -10.88 0.62 6.24
CA GLU A 94 -9.86 1.44 5.59
C GLU A 94 -9.17 0.70 4.43
N LEU A 95 -8.86 -0.59 4.59
CA LEU A 95 -8.31 -1.41 3.49
C LEU A 95 -9.28 -1.46 2.30
N ILE A 96 -10.58 -1.67 2.54
CA ILE A 96 -11.61 -1.68 1.47
C ILE A 96 -11.71 -0.32 0.79
N ILE A 97 -11.69 0.76 1.56
CA ILE A 97 -11.72 2.12 1.03
C ILE A 97 -10.51 2.35 0.12
N CYS A 98 -9.30 2.04 0.59
CA CYS A 98 -8.08 2.20 -0.19
C CYS A 98 -8.08 1.35 -1.46
N GLU A 99 -8.53 0.10 -1.39
CA GLU A 99 -8.68 -0.77 -2.56
C GLU A 99 -9.54 -0.13 -3.66
N ARG A 100 -10.66 0.47 -3.25
CA ARG A 100 -11.55 1.20 -4.18
C ARG A 100 -10.88 2.46 -4.72
N VAL A 101 -10.19 3.24 -3.88
CA VAL A 101 -9.45 4.43 -4.31
C VAL A 101 -8.40 4.07 -5.37
N PHE A 102 -7.60 3.02 -5.14
CA PHE A 102 -6.58 2.59 -6.10
C PHE A 102 -7.19 2.14 -7.43
N ASN A 103 -8.25 1.34 -7.40
CA ASN A 103 -8.88 0.89 -8.64
C ASN A 103 -9.58 2.00 -9.41
N ASN A 104 -10.14 3.00 -8.73
CA ASN A 104 -10.88 4.08 -9.38
C ASN A 104 -9.97 5.21 -9.89
N HIS A 105 -8.90 5.53 -9.16
CA HIS A 105 -8.16 6.78 -9.37
C HIS A 105 -6.64 6.62 -9.56
N PHE A 106 -6.06 5.46 -9.21
CA PHE A 106 -4.60 5.30 -9.19
C PHE A 106 -4.13 3.94 -9.73
N GLN A 107 -4.73 3.47 -10.83
CA GLN A 107 -4.29 2.22 -11.46
C GLN A 107 -2.86 2.32 -11.99
N GLU A 108 -2.37 3.52 -12.28
CA GLU A 108 -1.00 3.80 -12.71
C GLU A 108 0.00 3.40 -11.61
N LEU A 109 -0.30 3.71 -10.34
CA LEU A 109 0.53 3.31 -9.20
C LEU A 109 0.63 1.78 -9.08
N LEU A 110 -0.48 1.08 -9.31
CA LEU A 110 -0.54 -0.38 -9.33
C LEU A 110 0.20 -0.99 -10.52
N ARG A 111 0.66 -0.19 -11.48
CA ARG A 111 1.48 -0.63 -12.61
C ARG A 111 2.94 -0.18 -12.49
N GLY A 112 3.29 0.52 -11.41
CA GLY A 112 4.64 1.03 -11.20
C GLY A 112 4.93 2.35 -11.89
N GLU A 113 3.90 3.03 -12.39
CA GLU A 113 4.05 4.36 -12.96
C GLU A 113 4.19 5.40 -11.85
N THR A 114 4.96 6.44 -12.15
CA THR A 114 5.32 7.48 -11.19
C THR A 114 4.43 8.69 -11.44
N LEU A 115 3.63 9.06 -10.43
CA LEU A 115 2.90 10.32 -10.46
C LEU A 115 3.86 11.51 -10.35
N SER A 116 3.56 12.61 -11.03
CA SER A 116 4.38 13.83 -11.00
C SER A 116 4.44 14.51 -9.63
N ASP A 117 3.58 14.09 -8.69
CA ASP A 117 3.23 14.86 -7.50
C ASP A 117 3.74 14.24 -6.18
N TYR A 118 4.77 13.37 -6.21
CA TYR A 118 5.38 12.86 -4.96
C TYR A 118 6.17 13.95 -4.23
N GLY A 119 5.48 14.80 -3.48
CA GLY A 119 6.05 15.95 -2.79
C GLY A 119 6.87 15.61 -1.54
N ASN A 120 6.60 14.47 -0.89
CA ASN A 120 7.15 14.18 0.45
C ASN A 120 7.94 12.87 0.47
N LYS A 121 9.27 12.98 0.49
CA LYS A 121 10.18 11.87 0.78
C LYS A 121 10.11 11.55 2.27
N GLU A 122 9.91 10.29 2.63
CA GLU A 122 9.90 9.83 4.02
C GLU A 122 11.11 8.98 4.37
N PHE A 123 11.41 8.89 5.67
CA PHE A 123 12.49 8.04 6.18
C PHE A 123 12.07 6.55 6.14
N VAL A 124 12.96 5.69 5.65
CA VAL A 124 12.79 4.23 5.59
C VAL A 124 13.58 3.60 6.74
N SER A 125 13.01 2.64 7.46
CA SER A 125 13.79 1.87 8.43
C SER A 125 14.79 0.94 7.72
N ASN A 126 15.86 0.55 8.43
CA ASN A 126 16.86 -0.37 7.85
C ASN A 126 16.28 -1.74 7.50
N LEU A 127 15.26 -2.21 8.23
CA LEU A 127 14.60 -3.50 7.98
C LEU A 127 13.73 -3.44 6.73
N GLU A 128 12.84 -2.45 6.62
CA GLU A 128 12.01 -2.19 5.44
C GLU A 128 12.89 -2.08 4.18
N LYS A 129 13.95 -1.27 4.27
CA LYS A 129 14.89 -1.06 3.18
C LYS A 129 15.54 -2.38 2.75
N SER A 130 16.06 -3.16 3.68
CA SER A 130 16.76 -4.42 3.37
C SER A 130 15.85 -5.46 2.72
N ILE A 131 14.59 -5.57 3.13
CA ILE A 131 13.64 -6.54 2.57
C ILE A 131 13.24 -6.10 1.15
N ILE A 132 12.84 -4.83 0.99
CA ILE A 132 12.36 -4.32 -0.30
C ILE A 132 13.50 -4.31 -1.33
N GLU A 133 14.70 -3.86 -0.96
CA GLU A 133 15.85 -3.89 -1.88
C GLU A 133 16.21 -5.32 -2.30
N ARG A 134 16.16 -6.29 -1.36
CA ARG A 134 16.43 -7.69 -1.70
C ARG A 134 15.44 -8.19 -2.76
N GLU A 135 14.15 -8.04 -2.52
CA GLU A 135 13.11 -8.55 -3.42
C GLU A 135 13.15 -7.86 -4.80
N LEU A 136 13.44 -6.55 -4.84
CA LEU A 136 13.56 -5.81 -6.10
C LEU A 136 14.84 -6.14 -6.89
N LEU A 137 15.96 -6.44 -6.22
CA LEU A 137 17.26 -6.68 -6.88
C LEU A 137 17.48 -8.14 -7.30
N THR A 138 16.70 -9.08 -6.78
CA THR A 138 16.82 -10.52 -7.10
C THR A 138 15.95 -11.01 -8.26
N ARG A 139 15.19 -10.12 -8.93
CA ARG A 139 14.36 -10.42 -10.10
C ARG A 139 14.97 -9.90 -11.40
#